data_AF-A0AAU7PBS3-F1
#
_entry.id   AF-A0AAU7PBS3-F1
#
_cell.length_a   1.000
_cell.length_b   1.000
_cell.length_c   1.000
_cell.angle_alpha   90.00
_cell.angle_beta   90.00
_cell.angle_gamma   90.00
#
_symmetry.space_group_name_H-M   'P 1'
#
loop_
_entity.id
_entity.type
_entity.pdbx_description
1 polymer ?
#
loop_
_entity_poly.entity_id
_entity_poly.type
_entity_poly.pdbx_seq_one_letter_code
_entity_poly.pdbx_strand_id
1 'polypeptide(L)'
;MFGLMLTLAVGACAVENARYVLRDDTDTQARFLAVASGPHWPAQVALRVHSSRTGGSAWFLPWSDSSDDSQHMASTADVTAPGWQAPDPDGGPRPLGDVGYIGTDATYRVLSELPRAGMPAPAHFLLPDLRQALWYRAAPGQRQAIARQFFGLVSCVPR
;
A
#
# COMPACT_ATOMS: atom_id res chain seq x y z
N MET A 1 -13.64 -28.47 -36.08
CA MET A 1 -13.76 -27.38 -35.09
C MET A 1 -12.59 -27.50 -34.12
N PHE A 2 -11.52 -26.76 -34.37
CA PHE A 2 -10.41 -26.64 -33.42
C PHE A 2 -10.74 -25.48 -32.48
N GLY A 3 -11.06 -25.79 -31.22
CA GLY A 3 -11.30 -24.80 -30.19
C GLY A 3 -9.98 -24.18 -29.75
N LEU A 4 -9.75 -22.91 -30.12
CA LEU A 4 -8.66 -22.12 -29.57
C LEU A 4 -9.00 -21.81 -28.11
N MET A 5 -8.40 -22.53 -27.16
CA MET A 5 -8.38 -22.07 -25.77
C MET A 5 -7.46 -20.85 -25.70
N LEU A 6 -8.05 -19.66 -25.61
CA LEU A 6 -7.33 -18.50 -25.11
C LEU A 6 -7.12 -18.72 -23.61
N THR A 7 -5.97 -19.27 -23.23
CA THR A 7 -5.41 -19.03 -21.91
C THR A 7 -5.09 -17.54 -21.85
N LEU A 8 -6.00 -16.74 -21.28
CA LEU A 8 -5.66 -15.42 -20.76
C LEU A 8 -4.55 -15.67 -19.75
N ALA A 9 -3.30 -15.41 -20.15
CA ALA A 9 -2.25 -15.17 -19.20
C ALA A 9 -2.76 -14.01 -18.35
N VAL A 10 -3.29 -14.31 -17.17
CA VAL A 10 -3.44 -13.33 -16.10
C VAL A 10 -2.00 -13.00 -15.74
N GLY A 11 -1.38 -12.14 -16.55
CA GLY A 11 -0.06 -11.60 -16.26
C GLY A 11 -0.13 -11.09 -14.83
N ALA A 12 0.73 -11.63 -13.97
CA ALA A 12 0.74 -11.30 -12.56
C ALA A 12 0.69 -9.78 -12.45
N CYS A 13 -0.37 -9.26 -11.82
CA CYS A 13 -0.57 -7.82 -11.75
C CYS A 13 0.65 -7.21 -11.05
N ALA A 14 1.40 -6.35 -11.71
CA ALA A 14 2.49 -5.65 -11.03
C ALA A 14 1.90 -4.74 -9.94
N VAL A 15 2.57 -4.67 -8.79
CA VAL A 15 2.16 -3.89 -7.61
C VAL A 15 1.72 -2.47 -7.96
N GLU A 16 2.48 -1.76 -8.78
CA GLU A 16 2.23 -0.36 -9.18
C GLU A 16 1.05 -0.16 -10.15
N ASN A 17 0.54 -1.27 -10.72
CA ASN A 17 -0.61 -1.30 -11.61
C ASN A 17 -1.91 -1.73 -10.88
N ALA A 18 -1.78 -2.19 -9.64
CA ALA A 18 -2.86 -2.71 -8.83
C ALA A 18 -3.71 -1.60 -8.20
N ARG A 19 -5.02 -1.85 -8.13
CA ARG A 19 -5.98 -0.98 -7.44
C ARG A 19 -6.78 -1.77 -6.43
N TYR A 20 -6.92 -1.19 -5.25
CA TYR A 20 -7.58 -1.83 -4.12
C TYR A 20 -8.71 -0.97 -3.58
N VAL A 21 -9.71 -1.63 -3.01
CA VAL A 21 -10.77 -1.00 -2.19
C VAL A 21 -10.79 -1.66 -0.83
N LEU A 22 -11.14 -0.90 0.21
CA LEU A 22 -11.38 -1.45 1.53
C LEU A 22 -12.68 -2.28 1.51
N ARG A 23 -12.65 -3.46 2.12
CA ARG A 23 -13.85 -4.27 2.31
C ARG A 23 -14.88 -3.48 3.11
N ASP A 24 -16.13 -3.53 2.65
CA ASP A 24 -17.29 -2.84 3.22
C ASP A 24 -17.22 -1.29 3.18
N ASP A 25 -16.22 -0.71 2.49
CA ASP A 25 -16.10 0.74 2.28
C ASP A 25 -15.41 1.07 0.94
N THR A 26 -16.19 1.12 -0.15
CA THR A 26 -15.67 1.38 -1.49
C THR A 26 -15.14 2.81 -1.70
N ASP A 27 -15.48 3.74 -0.80
CA ASP A 27 -14.97 5.11 -0.84
C ASP A 27 -13.50 5.20 -0.44
N THR A 28 -13.00 4.18 0.27
CA THR A 28 -11.62 4.06 0.72
C THR A 28 -10.84 3.16 -0.22
N GLN A 29 -9.91 3.75 -0.96
CA GLN A 29 -9.11 3.09 -1.98
C GLN A 29 -7.63 3.08 -1.59
N ALA A 30 -6.90 2.10 -2.11
CA ALA A 30 -5.45 2.08 -1.98
C ALA A 30 -4.77 1.70 -3.28
N ARG A 31 -3.56 2.23 -3.49
CA ARG A 31 -2.72 1.96 -4.66
C ARG A 31 -1.25 2.08 -4.29
N PHE A 32 -0.42 1.27 -4.91
CA PHE A 32 1.02 1.47 -4.90
C PHE A 32 1.42 2.34 -6.09
N LEU A 33 2.30 3.30 -5.84
CA LEU A 33 2.87 4.16 -6.88
C LEU A 33 4.36 3.90 -6.93
N ALA A 34 4.89 3.62 -8.11
CA ALA A 34 6.33 3.64 -8.32
C ALA A 34 6.88 5.02 -7.92
N VAL A 35 7.89 5.04 -7.08
CA VAL A 35 8.59 6.25 -6.62
C VAL A 35 10.09 6.02 -6.73
N ALA A 36 10.82 7.07 -7.11
CA ALA A 36 12.27 7.03 -7.01
C ALA A 36 12.64 6.93 -5.53
N SER A 37 13.23 5.81 -5.15
CA SER A 37 13.58 5.54 -3.77
C SER A 37 15.04 5.09 -3.70
N GLY A 38 15.79 5.68 -2.78
CA GLY A 38 17.21 5.42 -2.61
C GLY A 38 17.50 4.04 -2.00
N PRO A 39 18.77 3.70 -1.73
CA PRO A 39 19.17 2.41 -1.17
C PRO A 39 18.49 2.06 0.17
N HIS A 40 18.06 3.07 0.93
CA HIS A 40 17.33 2.89 2.20
C HIS A 40 15.87 2.49 2.03
N TRP A 41 15.32 2.60 0.82
CA TRP A 41 13.93 2.29 0.51
C TRP A 41 13.87 1.38 -0.73
N PRO A 42 14.30 0.11 -0.63
CA PRO A 42 14.52 -0.75 -1.80
C PRO A 42 13.24 -1.15 -2.56
N ALA A 43 12.07 -0.94 -1.95
CA ALA A 43 10.79 -1.33 -2.53
C ALA A 43 10.40 -0.55 -3.79
N GLN A 44 10.89 0.69 -3.98
CA GLN A 44 10.58 1.54 -5.14
C GLN A 44 9.10 1.78 -5.38
N VAL A 45 8.28 1.61 -4.33
CA VAL A 45 6.86 1.93 -4.33
C VAL A 45 6.46 2.66 -3.05
N ALA A 46 5.45 3.50 -3.15
CA ALA A 46 4.75 4.11 -2.03
C ALA A 46 3.28 3.70 -2.04
N LEU A 47 2.74 3.33 -0.89
CA LEU A 47 1.33 3.06 -0.71
C LEU A 47 0.59 4.38 -0.47
N ARG A 48 -0.41 4.66 -1.31
CA ARG A 48 -1.42 5.68 -1.06
C ARG A 48 -2.68 5.01 -0.52
N VAL A 49 -3.20 5.51 0.60
CA VAL A 49 -4.58 5.26 1.05
C VAL A 49 -5.36 6.55 0.87
N HIS A 50 -6.45 6.51 0.13
CA HIS A 50 -7.28 7.67 -0.18
C HIS A 50 -8.74 7.41 0.18
N SER A 51 -9.35 8.35 0.90
CA SER A 51 -10.79 8.35 1.15
C SER A 51 -11.44 9.42 0.27
N SER A 52 -12.28 8.99 -0.66
CA SER A 52 -13.08 9.91 -1.49
C SER A 52 -14.13 10.65 -0.66
N ARG A 53 -14.58 10.06 0.45
CA ARG A 53 -15.52 10.69 1.40
C ARG A 53 -14.97 11.95 2.06
N THR A 54 -13.69 11.94 2.42
CA THR A 54 -13.03 13.08 3.09
C THR A 54 -12.13 13.88 2.17
N GLY A 55 -11.82 13.36 0.98
CA GLY A 55 -10.77 13.87 0.09
C GLY A 55 -9.34 13.61 0.59
N GLY A 56 -9.18 13.07 1.81
CA GLY A 56 -7.89 12.86 2.45
C GLY A 56 -7.05 11.76 1.81
N SER A 57 -5.73 11.91 1.84
CA SER A 57 -4.78 10.87 1.46
C SER A 57 -3.73 10.69 2.54
N ALA A 58 -3.31 9.45 2.77
CA ALA A 58 -2.16 9.09 3.58
C ALA A 58 -1.18 8.29 2.74
N TRP A 59 0.12 8.52 2.99
CA TRP A 59 1.21 7.99 2.20
C TRP A 59 2.15 7.20 3.08
N PHE A 60 2.60 6.05 2.59
CA PHE A 60 3.49 5.16 3.31
C PHE A 60 4.53 4.52 2.41
N LEU A 61 5.69 4.19 2.97
CA LEU A 61 6.79 3.48 2.32
C LEU A 61 6.97 2.10 2.97
N PRO A 62 7.07 1.01 2.18
CA PRO A 62 7.33 -0.31 2.73
C PRO A 62 8.71 -0.40 3.38
N TRP A 63 8.77 -0.98 4.58
CA TRP A 63 10.02 -1.37 5.23
C TRP A 63 9.78 -2.57 6.15
N SER A 64 10.86 -3.30 6.45
CA SER A 64 10.83 -4.45 7.35
C SER A 64 12.01 -4.32 8.30
N ASP A 65 11.80 -4.67 9.56
CA ASP A 65 12.94 -5.08 10.37
C ASP A 65 13.33 -6.51 9.97
N SER A 66 14.61 -6.84 10.05
CA SER A 66 15.10 -8.15 9.61
C SER A 66 15.00 -9.23 10.69
N SER A 67 14.32 -8.96 11.81
CA SER A 67 14.48 -9.72 13.06
C SER A 67 13.31 -10.62 13.42
N ASP A 68 12.08 -10.27 13.05
CA ASP A 68 10.87 -11.02 13.46
C ASP A 68 9.88 -11.31 12.32
N ASP A 69 10.34 -11.20 11.07
CA ASP A 69 9.54 -11.30 9.84
C ASP A 69 8.36 -10.31 9.77
N SER A 70 8.32 -9.29 10.65
CA SER A 70 7.28 -8.29 10.61
C SER A 70 7.49 -7.30 9.46
N GLN A 71 6.38 -6.93 8.86
CA GLN A 71 6.32 -6.04 7.72
C GLN A 71 5.61 -4.76 8.12
N HIS A 72 6.19 -3.63 7.75
CA HIS A 72 5.73 -2.32 8.17
C HIS A 72 5.63 -1.35 6.99
N MET A 73 4.88 -0.29 7.24
CA MET A 73 4.66 0.82 6.33
C MET A 73 4.95 2.12 7.09
N ALA A 74 6.03 2.80 6.72
CA ALA A 74 6.43 4.06 7.34
C ALA A 74 5.70 5.21 6.69
N SER A 75 4.98 6.03 7.47
CA SER A 75 4.30 7.18 6.89
C SER A 75 5.29 8.22 6.34
N THR A 76 4.87 8.90 5.27
CA THR A 76 5.65 9.95 4.62
C THR A 76 4.74 11.08 4.15
N ALA A 77 5.35 12.18 3.70
CA ALA A 77 4.65 13.26 3.02
C ALA A 77 4.13 12.79 1.64
N ASP A 78 3.34 13.63 0.97
CA ASP A 78 2.84 13.32 -0.37
C ASP A 78 4.00 13.11 -1.36
N VAL A 79 4.14 11.88 -1.83
CA VAL A 79 5.22 11.44 -2.73
C VAL A 79 5.10 12.02 -4.14
N THR A 80 3.94 12.60 -4.47
CA THR A 80 3.68 13.27 -5.75
C THR A 80 3.96 14.77 -5.69
N ALA A 81 4.23 15.31 -4.49
CA ALA A 81 4.56 16.72 -4.34
C ALA A 81 5.89 17.04 -5.06
N PRO A 82 5.98 18.19 -5.78
CA PRO A 82 7.22 18.61 -6.39
C PRO A 82 8.36 18.72 -5.36
N GLY A 83 9.51 18.12 -5.69
CA GLY A 83 10.68 18.14 -4.81
C GLY A 83 10.59 17.18 -3.62
N TRP A 84 9.60 16.28 -3.57
CA TRP A 84 9.56 15.22 -2.56
C TRP A 84 10.85 14.39 -2.59
N GLN A 85 11.34 14.06 -1.40
CA GLN A 85 12.47 13.16 -1.19
C GLN A 85 12.07 12.13 -0.15
N ALA A 86 12.54 10.89 -0.33
CA ALA A 86 12.30 9.85 0.65
C ALA A 86 12.88 10.27 2.02
N PRO A 87 12.15 10.08 3.12
CA PRO A 87 12.61 10.43 4.45
C PRO A 87 13.83 9.59 4.85
N ASP A 88 14.66 10.13 5.72
CA ASP A 88 15.73 9.38 6.37
C ASP A 88 15.14 8.19 7.16
N PRO A 89 15.67 6.96 7.00
CA PRO A 89 15.16 5.77 7.69
C PRO A 89 15.35 5.81 9.21
N ASP A 90 16.25 6.64 9.72
CA ASP A 90 16.59 6.75 11.15
C ASP A 90 16.01 8.03 11.80
N GLY A 91 15.47 8.98 11.02
CA GLY A 91 15.01 10.25 11.60
C GLY A 91 14.14 11.17 10.75
N GLY A 92 13.64 10.74 9.59
CA GLY A 92 12.83 11.60 8.71
C GLY A 92 11.37 11.79 9.17
N PRO A 93 10.62 12.75 8.56
CA PRO A 93 9.23 13.04 8.95
C PRO A 93 8.31 11.82 8.75
N ARG A 94 7.74 11.33 9.86
CA ARG A 94 6.72 10.27 9.89
C ARG A 94 5.45 10.78 10.57
N PRO A 95 4.63 11.61 9.89
CA PRO A 95 3.51 12.32 10.51
C PRO A 95 2.46 11.38 11.14
N LEU A 96 2.38 10.15 10.66
CA LEU A 96 1.48 9.12 11.17
C LEU A 96 2.25 7.96 11.81
N GLY A 97 3.57 8.08 12.03
CA GLY A 97 4.45 7.00 12.47
C GLY A 97 4.46 5.80 11.50
N ASP A 98 4.72 4.62 12.04
CA ASP A 98 4.70 3.36 11.30
C ASP A 98 3.39 2.60 11.58
N VAL A 99 2.96 1.80 10.61
CA VAL A 99 1.83 0.87 10.74
C VAL A 99 2.24 -0.52 10.27
N GLY A 100 1.73 -1.56 10.91
CA GLY A 100 1.94 -2.92 10.43
C GLY A 100 1.32 -3.15 9.05
N TYR A 101 1.86 -4.11 8.31
CA TYR A 101 1.39 -4.53 7.01
C TYR A 101 1.33 -6.05 6.93
N ILE A 102 0.23 -6.57 6.38
CA ILE A 102 0.06 -8.00 6.13
C ILE A 102 -0.47 -8.16 4.71
N GLY A 103 0.36 -8.65 3.80
CA GLY A 103 -0.05 -9.02 2.44
C GLY A 103 -0.45 -10.49 2.36
N THR A 104 -1.45 -10.81 1.55
CA THR A 104 -1.82 -12.20 1.24
C THR A 104 -2.05 -12.42 -0.25
N ASP A 105 -1.88 -13.66 -0.69
CA ASP A 105 -2.41 -14.10 -1.98
C ASP A 105 -3.93 -14.30 -1.93
N ALA A 106 -4.51 -14.77 -3.05
CA ALA A 106 -5.95 -14.99 -3.18
C ALA A 106 -6.48 -16.14 -2.31
N THR A 107 -5.60 -17.00 -1.80
CA THR A 107 -5.93 -18.10 -0.87
C THR A 107 -5.76 -17.71 0.59
N TYR A 108 -5.48 -16.43 0.87
CA TYR A 108 -5.12 -15.90 2.19
C TYR A 108 -3.84 -16.48 2.79
N ARG A 109 -2.94 -17.03 1.95
CA ARG A 109 -1.59 -17.33 2.40
C ARG A 109 -0.86 -16.02 2.63
N VAL A 110 -0.28 -15.85 3.82
CA VAL A 110 0.53 -14.68 4.17
C VAL A 110 1.78 -14.66 3.30
N LEU A 111 2.08 -13.49 2.74
CA LEU A 111 3.28 -13.24 1.94
C LEU A 111 4.40 -12.76 2.85
N SER A 112 5.56 -13.41 2.78
CA SER A 112 6.77 -13.06 3.54
C SER A 112 7.51 -11.85 2.97
N GLU A 113 7.13 -11.36 1.80
CA GLU A 113 7.77 -10.22 1.13
C GLU A 113 6.88 -8.98 1.14
N LEU A 114 7.51 -7.82 1.34
CA LEU A 114 6.87 -6.52 1.14
C LEU A 114 6.56 -6.27 -0.34
N PRO A 115 5.54 -5.44 -0.65
CA PRO A 115 5.30 -4.96 -2.01
C PRO A 115 6.51 -4.22 -2.57
N ARG A 116 6.92 -4.57 -3.78
CA ARG A 116 8.02 -3.90 -4.52
C ARG A 116 7.63 -3.65 -5.97
N ALA A 117 8.23 -2.64 -6.59
CA ALA A 117 8.00 -2.32 -7.99
C ALA A 117 8.30 -3.54 -8.89
N GLY A 118 7.43 -3.78 -9.87
CA GLY A 118 7.54 -4.89 -10.81
C GLY A 118 7.22 -6.29 -10.24
N MET A 119 7.03 -6.43 -8.92
CA MET A 119 6.64 -7.69 -8.30
C MET A 119 5.13 -7.92 -8.41
N PRO A 120 4.66 -9.18 -8.28
CA PRO A 120 3.25 -9.49 -8.19
C PRO A 120 2.57 -8.76 -7.02
N ALA A 121 1.42 -8.17 -7.30
CA ALA A 121 0.59 -7.49 -6.33
C ALA A 121 -0.11 -8.50 -5.41
N PRO A 122 -0.18 -8.25 -4.10
CA PRO A 122 -0.98 -9.07 -3.20
C PRO A 122 -2.46 -9.02 -3.64
N ALA A 123 -3.18 -10.13 -3.47
CA ALA A 123 -4.62 -10.14 -3.74
C ALA A 123 -5.38 -9.38 -2.64
N HIS A 124 -4.91 -9.50 -1.40
CA HIS A 124 -5.43 -8.77 -0.26
C HIS A 124 -4.29 -8.22 0.59
N PHE A 125 -4.53 -7.12 1.28
CA PHE A 125 -3.64 -6.71 2.37
C PHE A 125 -4.41 -6.04 3.50
N LEU A 126 -3.81 -6.06 4.68
CA LEU A 126 -4.33 -5.42 5.88
C LEU A 126 -3.28 -4.46 6.43
N LEU A 127 -3.75 -3.30 6.90
CA LEU A 127 -2.99 -2.36 7.71
C LEU A 127 -3.63 -2.35 9.12
N PRO A 128 -3.18 -3.21 10.06
CA PRO A 128 -3.88 -3.44 11.32
C PRO A 128 -4.08 -2.17 12.15
N ASP A 129 -3.10 -1.27 12.08
CA ASP A 129 -3.02 -0.05 12.89
C ASP A 129 -3.45 1.21 12.12
N LEU A 130 -4.04 1.06 10.92
CA LEU A 130 -4.39 2.20 10.07
C LEU A 130 -5.32 3.19 10.77
N ARG A 131 -6.36 2.69 11.46
CA ARG A 131 -7.26 3.54 12.23
C ARG A 131 -6.53 4.27 13.35
N GLN A 132 -5.60 3.59 14.03
CA GLN A 132 -4.82 4.19 15.11
C GLN A 132 -4.01 5.38 14.57
N ALA A 133 -3.33 5.18 13.44
CA ALA A 133 -2.56 6.21 12.76
C ALA A 133 -3.45 7.39 12.30
N LEU A 134 -4.51 7.11 11.54
CA LEU A 134 -5.33 8.14 10.90
C LEU A 134 -6.31 8.86 11.82
N TRP A 135 -6.65 8.30 12.99
CA TRP A 135 -7.55 8.96 13.93
C TRP A 135 -6.82 9.62 15.09
N TYR A 136 -5.84 8.93 15.69
CA TYR A 136 -5.20 9.39 16.92
C TYR A 136 -3.89 10.14 16.71
N ARG A 137 -3.12 9.81 15.65
CA ARG A 137 -1.85 10.48 15.34
C ARG A 137 -2.02 11.65 14.37
N ALA A 138 -3.01 11.58 13.48
CA ALA A 138 -3.33 12.67 12.56
C ALA A 138 -3.79 13.94 13.28
N ALA A 139 -3.46 15.10 12.70
CA ALA A 139 -3.94 16.40 13.17
C ALA A 139 -5.49 16.44 13.16
N PRO A 140 -6.15 17.18 14.07
CA PRO A 140 -7.61 17.14 14.24
C PRO A 140 -8.43 17.32 12.95
N GLY A 141 -8.01 18.20 12.04
CA GLY A 141 -8.69 18.45 10.76
C GLY A 141 -8.39 17.42 9.65
N GLN A 142 -7.51 16.44 9.91
CA GLN A 142 -7.07 15.41 8.96
C GLN A 142 -7.50 14.00 9.39
N ARG A 143 -8.25 13.89 10.49
CA ARG A 143 -8.64 12.60 11.06
C ARG A 143 -9.57 11.84 10.13
N GLN A 144 -9.29 10.56 9.94
CA GLN A 144 -10.11 9.67 9.12
C GLN A 144 -10.49 8.42 9.92
N ALA A 145 -11.79 8.12 9.99
CA ALA A 145 -12.32 6.93 10.63
C ALA A 145 -12.38 5.77 9.62
N ILE A 146 -11.22 5.20 9.29
CA ILE A 146 -11.13 4.04 8.40
C ILE A 146 -11.25 2.75 9.23
N ALA A 147 -12.11 1.82 8.80
CA ALA A 147 -12.29 0.54 9.48
C ALA A 147 -11.03 -0.34 9.34
N ARG A 148 -10.77 -1.18 10.35
CA ARG A 148 -9.73 -2.22 10.26
C ARG A 148 -10.27 -3.39 9.44
N GLN A 149 -10.07 -3.33 8.13
CA GLN A 149 -10.53 -4.31 7.16
C GLN A 149 -9.47 -4.57 6.09
N PHE A 150 -9.62 -5.67 5.35
CA PHE A 150 -8.75 -5.95 4.20
C PHE A 150 -9.04 -5.00 3.05
N PHE A 151 -7.96 -4.56 2.39
CA PHE A 151 -8.00 -4.03 1.04
C PHE A 151 -7.97 -5.20 0.06
N GLY A 152 -8.95 -5.26 -0.85
CA GLY A 152 -9.04 -6.28 -1.89
C GLY A 152 -8.68 -5.72 -3.26
N LEU A 153 -7.89 -6.48 -4.04
CA LEU A 153 -7.58 -6.15 -5.43
C LEU A 153 -8.86 -6.14 -6.26
N VAL A 154 -9.18 -5.02 -6.90
CA VAL A 154 -10.38 -4.87 -7.75
C VAL A 154 -10.07 -4.69 -9.22
N SER A 155 -8.87 -4.22 -9.55
CA SER A 155 -8.43 -4.09 -10.95
C SER A 155 -6.92 -4.02 -11.04
N CYS A 156 -6.43 -4.41 -12.22
CA CYS A 156 -5.05 -4.23 -12.63
C CYS A 156 -5.05 -3.51 -13.97
N VAL A 157 -4.39 -2.35 -14.05
CA VAL A 157 -4.32 -1.58 -15.29
C VAL A 157 -2.85 -1.29 -15.59
N PRO A 158 -2.28 -1.87 -16.67
CA PRO A 158 -0.96 -1.49 -17.13
C PRO A 158 -0.92 0.02 -17.39
N ARG A 159 0.13 0.69 -16.92
CA ARG A 159 0.39 2.09 -17.31
C ARG A 159 0.75 2.19 -18.79
#